data_AF-A0A9D2QI99-F1
#
_entry.id   AF-A0A9D2QI99-F1
#
_cell.length_a   1.000
_cell.length_b   1.000
_cell.length_c   1.000
_cell.angle_alpha   90.00
_cell.angle_beta   90.00
_cell.angle_gamma   90.00
#
_symmetry.space_group_name_H-M   'P 1'
#
loop_
_entity.id
_entity.type
_entity.pdbx_description
1 polymer ?
#
loop_
_entity_poly.entity_id
_entity_poly.type
_entity_poly.pdbx_seq_one_letter_code
_entity_poly.pdbx_strand_id
1 'polypeptide(L)'
;MIIHLSDYQYLFQKDDATLAVQEALYVCRKHPGSILKLGGGQLHFHPRYAFQKEYYISNNDYSRKSIIFPLIGMQDLTIDGEGAELLFHGEVLPFVLDHSEKIELKNFTMDYPRPFFFQAQVASASEKRIELRYDPVEFAVSIKDGKFVFFSEEDGWSVTRDRVLCCEFDQETGMPSAFIPPYFACLRKEHDSSFLSHMYRYLTASQTAENRICLEGEFGHLHQVGNEWVCTFSDRKNPGIFCNRTKGIMLRDITVYAAASMGLICQLCENITLDHFNTQPRKGSGRFLSVNADATHFVNCQGFVRYEGCTFVNMLDDAGNIHGNYLRCASVINEHTLLLTFGHPQQKGVNLFDPGDRVHLIDSQDMSNAAALTVKSAELLSPDYLRLELEEELPTLREHILEGHALEKEPERYAVENFSKMPELYIHNCICGANRPRGFLPATWKKTVITDNTFYNMNSALHFTGDCTDWFESGPAGNVIVSKNNFKNAAYAGGAAISVSPHIEDQDAVYHRNIIIEDNTFEMHEERFLYAANVENLIFRKNHFLENPTLPAHGKLGTDGVQLGEGCRNIEIEPV
;
A
#
# COMPACT_ATOMS: atom_id res chain seq x y z
N MET A 1 29.35 -4.31 -18.44
CA MET A 1 29.95 -5.66 -18.29
C MET A 1 28.83 -6.66 -18.12
N ILE A 2 28.89 -7.87 -18.69
CA ILE A 2 27.84 -8.89 -18.48
C ILE A 2 28.38 -9.93 -17.50
N ILE A 3 27.62 -10.22 -16.45
CA ILE A 3 27.90 -11.24 -15.44
C ILE A 3 26.77 -12.26 -15.50
N HIS A 4 27.09 -13.55 -15.54
CA HIS A 4 26.08 -14.60 -15.52
C HIS A 4 26.06 -15.27 -14.14
N LEU A 5 24.87 -15.46 -13.57
CA LEU A 5 24.72 -16.22 -12.31
C LEU A 5 25.23 -17.65 -12.47
N SER A 6 25.19 -18.21 -13.68
CA SER A 6 25.75 -19.53 -14.01
C SER A 6 27.24 -19.65 -13.68
N ASP A 7 28.00 -18.55 -13.76
CA ASP A 7 29.42 -18.53 -13.43
C ASP A 7 29.67 -18.77 -11.93
N TYR A 8 28.64 -18.59 -11.10
CA TYR A 8 28.65 -18.75 -9.64
C TYR A 8 27.89 -20.00 -9.17
N GLN A 9 27.47 -20.89 -10.08
CA GLN A 9 26.72 -22.11 -9.72
C GLN A 9 27.43 -23.01 -8.71
N TYR A 10 28.77 -22.99 -8.69
CA TYR A 10 29.57 -23.73 -7.71
C TYR A 10 29.35 -23.28 -6.25
N LEU A 11 28.71 -22.13 -6.04
CA LEU A 11 28.34 -21.60 -4.73
C LEU A 11 26.93 -21.99 -4.29
N PHE A 12 26.16 -22.68 -5.13
CA PHE A 12 24.82 -23.14 -4.76
C PHE A 12 24.92 -24.17 -3.62
N GLN A 13 24.04 -24.04 -2.64
CA GLN A 13 23.95 -24.98 -1.52
C GLN A 13 22.65 -25.76 -1.66
N LYS A 14 22.74 -26.95 -2.28
CA LYS A 14 21.58 -27.65 -2.85
C LYS A 14 20.92 -26.79 -3.93
N ASP A 15 19.70 -26.33 -3.70
CA ASP A 15 18.89 -25.44 -4.53
C ASP A 15 19.04 -23.95 -4.17
N ASP A 16 19.64 -23.63 -3.01
CA ASP A 16 19.80 -22.24 -2.55
C ASP A 16 20.88 -21.48 -3.35
N ALA A 17 20.43 -20.49 -4.13
CA ALA A 17 21.25 -19.61 -4.95
C ALA A 17 21.69 -18.31 -4.22
N THR A 18 21.33 -18.13 -2.94
CA THR A 18 21.54 -16.87 -2.20
C THR A 18 23.01 -16.45 -2.11
N LEU A 19 23.92 -17.38 -1.84
CA LEU A 19 25.35 -17.05 -1.79
C LEU A 19 25.90 -16.68 -3.18
N ALA A 20 25.48 -17.42 -4.21
CA ALA A 20 25.92 -17.19 -5.58
C ALA A 20 25.51 -15.80 -6.08
N VAL A 21 24.27 -15.38 -5.81
CA VAL A 21 23.79 -14.06 -6.23
C VAL A 21 24.48 -12.93 -5.46
N GLN A 22 24.81 -13.12 -4.19
CA GLN A 22 25.55 -12.11 -3.42
C GLN A 22 26.97 -11.90 -3.96
N GLU A 23 27.68 -12.97 -4.31
CA GLU A 23 29.01 -12.85 -4.92
C GLU A 23 28.95 -12.20 -6.30
N ALA A 24 27.95 -12.55 -7.12
CA ALA A 24 27.72 -11.89 -8.40
C ALA A 24 27.45 -10.39 -8.23
N LEU A 25 26.61 -10.00 -7.26
CA LEU A 25 26.32 -8.60 -6.94
C LEU A 25 27.55 -7.86 -6.39
N TYR A 26 28.40 -8.53 -5.61
CA TYR A 26 29.66 -7.95 -5.15
C TYR A 26 30.58 -7.56 -6.31
N VAL A 27 30.60 -8.36 -7.38
CA VAL A 27 31.32 -8.02 -8.61
C VAL A 27 30.61 -6.88 -9.36
N CYS A 28 29.28 -6.93 -9.52
CA CYS A 28 28.51 -5.86 -10.16
C CYS A 28 28.82 -4.48 -9.56
N ARG A 29 28.88 -4.39 -8.22
CA ARG A 29 29.17 -3.13 -7.50
C ARG A 29 30.49 -2.47 -7.92
N LYS A 30 31.48 -3.24 -8.35
CA LYS A 30 32.80 -2.73 -8.79
C LYS A 30 32.79 -2.25 -10.24
N HIS A 31 31.71 -2.49 -10.99
CA HIS A 31 31.64 -2.26 -12.43
C HIS A 31 30.30 -1.62 -12.83
N PRO A 32 30.09 -0.32 -12.57
CA PRO A 32 28.92 0.41 -13.06
C PRO A 32 28.70 0.20 -14.57
N GLY A 33 27.44 0.08 -14.98
CA GLY A 33 27.03 -0.38 -16.31
C GLY A 33 27.05 -1.90 -16.45
N SER A 34 27.00 -2.64 -15.33
CA SER A 34 26.93 -4.10 -15.36
C SER A 34 25.51 -4.60 -15.58
N ILE A 35 25.40 -5.74 -16.27
CA ILE A 35 24.17 -6.50 -16.42
C ILE A 35 24.40 -7.85 -15.74
N LEU A 36 23.63 -8.16 -14.70
CA LEU A 36 23.56 -9.49 -14.08
C LEU A 36 22.44 -10.28 -14.74
N LYS A 37 22.80 -11.36 -15.43
CA LYS A 37 21.87 -12.31 -16.04
C LYS A 37 21.64 -13.50 -15.11
N LEU A 38 20.39 -13.75 -14.71
CA LEU A 38 20.05 -14.84 -13.78
C LEU A 38 19.98 -16.21 -14.47
N GLY A 39 19.84 -16.25 -15.80
CA GLY A 39 19.89 -17.49 -16.59
C GLY A 39 18.56 -18.25 -16.74
N GLY A 40 17.43 -17.65 -16.35
CA GLY A 40 16.11 -18.26 -16.45
C GLY A 40 15.88 -19.43 -15.48
N GLY A 41 14.79 -20.18 -15.70
CA GLY A 41 14.43 -21.35 -14.88
C GLY A 41 13.97 -21.00 -13.47
N GLN A 42 13.89 -22.00 -12.58
CA GLN A 42 13.55 -21.81 -11.17
C GLN A 42 14.80 -21.58 -10.34
N LEU A 43 14.81 -20.50 -9.55
CA LEU A 43 15.90 -20.13 -8.65
C LEU A 43 15.34 -20.00 -7.23
N HIS A 44 15.90 -20.76 -6.29
CA HIS A 44 15.45 -20.77 -4.91
C HIS A 44 16.38 -19.94 -4.03
N PHE A 45 15.80 -19.17 -3.12
CA PHE A 45 16.53 -18.29 -2.21
C PHE A 45 16.07 -18.46 -0.77
N HIS A 46 17.02 -18.78 0.12
CA HIS A 46 16.78 -19.05 1.53
C HIS A 46 17.51 -18.05 2.44
N PRO A 47 17.05 -17.84 3.69
CA PRO A 47 17.63 -16.84 4.59
C PRO A 47 19.06 -17.16 5.05
N ARG A 48 19.53 -18.40 4.86
CA ARG A 48 20.79 -18.90 5.47
C ARG A 48 22.00 -18.03 5.14
N TYR A 49 22.12 -17.57 3.91
CA TYR A 49 23.23 -16.74 3.44
C TYR A 49 22.80 -15.30 3.17
N ALA A 50 21.56 -14.92 3.50
CA ALA A 50 21.03 -13.60 3.20
C ALA A 50 21.80 -12.50 3.95
N PHE A 51 22.00 -11.35 3.28
CA PHE A 51 22.61 -10.17 3.89
C PHE A 51 21.65 -9.59 4.92
N GLN A 52 22.13 -9.20 6.11
CA GLN A 52 21.25 -8.71 7.17
C GLN A 52 21.45 -7.22 7.45
N LYS A 53 20.34 -6.47 7.51
CA LYS A 53 20.33 -5.06 7.87
C LYS A 53 18.99 -4.67 8.49
N GLU A 54 19.01 -3.74 9.44
CA GLU A 54 17.80 -3.14 10.02
C GLU A 54 17.26 -2.04 9.11
N TYR A 55 15.94 -2.01 8.94
CA TYR A 55 15.26 -1.00 8.15
C TYR A 55 13.99 -0.52 8.83
N TYR A 56 13.87 0.80 8.89
CA TYR A 56 12.59 1.49 8.95
C TYR A 56 12.09 1.66 7.52
N ILE A 57 10.92 1.10 7.25
CA ILE A 57 10.24 1.12 5.96
C ILE A 57 8.89 1.76 6.23
N SER A 58 8.59 2.90 5.58
CA SER A 58 7.31 3.58 5.77
C SER A 58 6.13 2.65 5.48
N ASN A 59 5.07 2.76 6.29
CA ASN A 59 3.83 2.00 6.20
C ASN A 59 4.02 0.46 6.39
N ASN A 60 5.18 0.07 6.91
CA ASN A 60 5.60 -1.30 7.18
C ASN A 60 6.20 -1.40 8.59
N ASP A 61 6.36 -2.62 9.08
CA ASP A 61 6.89 -2.88 10.42
C ASP A 61 8.43 -2.87 10.43
N TYR A 62 8.99 -2.14 11.39
CA TYR A 62 10.42 -2.16 11.69
C TYR A 62 10.88 -3.58 12.03
N SER A 63 11.97 -4.02 11.41
CA SER A 63 12.71 -5.20 11.85
C SER A 63 14.11 -5.26 11.24
N ARG A 64 14.94 -6.15 11.77
CA ARG A 64 16.09 -6.69 11.04
C ARG A 64 15.59 -7.54 9.87
N LYS A 65 16.12 -7.32 8.67
CA LYS A 65 15.71 -7.99 7.42
C LYS A 65 16.79 -8.96 6.97
N SER A 66 16.37 -10.10 6.40
CA SER A 66 17.23 -11.04 5.66
C SER A 66 17.07 -10.76 4.17
N ILE A 67 18.07 -10.17 3.54
CA ILE A 67 17.99 -9.57 2.19
C ILE A 67 18.69 -10.46 1.17
N ILE A 68 17.98 -10.83 0.10
CA ILE A 68 18.52 -11.69 -0.95
C ILE A 68 19.32 -10.87 -1.97
N PHE A 69 18.74 -9.78 -2.48
CA PHE A 69 19.37 -8.87 -3.44
C PHE A 69 19.64 -7.49 -2.79
N PRO A 70 20.77 -7.32 -2.07
CA PRO A 70 21.13 -6.06 -1.42
C PRO A 70 21.80 -5.09 -2.42
N LEU A 71 20.98 -4.38 -3.20
CA LEU A 71 21.40 -3.36 -4.18
C LEU A 71 21.64 -2.02 -3.48
N ILE A 72 22.64 -2.01 -2.61
CA ILE A 72 23.03 -0.87 -1.77
C ILE A 72 24.20 -0.13 -2.41
N GLY A 73 24.03 1.17 -2.69
CA GLY A 73 25.06 2.01 -3.31
C GLY A 73 25.43 1.59 -4.73
N MET A 74 24.51 0.96 -5.45
CA MET A 74 24.72 0.50 -6.83
C MET A 74 24.52 1.67 -7.80
N GLN A 75 25.28 1.67 -8.89
CA GLN A 75 25.17 2.67 -9.95
C GLN A 75 25.10 1.97 -11.30
N ASP A 76 24.09 2.30 -12.11
CA ASP A 76 23.92 1.80 -13.47
C ASP A 76 23.97 0.26 -13.53
N LEU A 77 22.96 -0.40 -12.97
CA LEU A 77 22.87 -1.86 -12.87
C LEU A 77 21.56 -2.36 -13.46
N THR A 78 21.66 -3.34 -14.35
CA THR A 78 20.51 -4.15 -14.79
C THR A 78 20.59 -5.54 -14.17
N ILE A 79 19.51 -6.00 -13.54
CA ILE A 79 19.28 -7.41 -13.24
C ILE A 79 18.25 -7.94 -14.22
N ASP A 80 18.68 -8.82 -15.11
CA ASP A 80 17.84 -9.47 -16.11
C ASP A 80 17.59 -10.93 -15.70
N GLY A 81 16.35 -11.24 -15.36
CA GLY A 81 15.94 -12.58 -14.97
C GLY A 81 15.97 -13.59 -16.12
N GLU A 82 15.97 -13.13 -17.37
CA GLU A 82 15.86 -13.98 -18.56
C GLU A 82 14.68 -14.97 -18.48
N GLY A 83 13.56 -14.53 -17.90
CA GLY A 83 12.35 -15.33 -17.68
C GLY A 83 12.40 -16.21 -16.43
N ALA A 84 13.31 -15.94 -15.49
CA ALA A 84 13.45 -16.72 -14.27
C ALA A 84 12.22 -16.60 -13.35
N GLU A 85 11.94 -17.69 -12.66
CA GLU A 85 11.03 -17.75 -11.53
C GLU A 85 11.86 -17.75 -10.24
N LEU A 86 11.73 -16.67 -9.47
CA LEU A 86 12.43 -16.47 -8.20
C LEU A 86 11.52 -16.94 -7.06
N LEU A 87 11.93 -18.03 -6.41
CA LEU A 87 11.20 -18.66 -5.31
C LEU A 87 11.88 -18.32 -3.99
N PHE A 88 11.16 -17.62 -3.13
CA PHE A 88 11.66 -17.18 -1.83
C PHE A 88 11.11 -18.08 -0.72
N HIS A 89 11.99 -18.48 0.19
CA HIS A 89 11.68 -19.39 1.28
C HIS A 89 11.89 -18.70 2.64
N GLY A 90 10.91 -18.84 3.53
CA GLY A 90 10.93 -18.22 4.86
C GLY A 90 10.83 -16.69 4.84
N GLU A 91 11.10 -16.06 5.99
CA GLU A 91 10.97 -14.61 6.16
C GLU A 91 12.19 -13.85 5.59
N VAL A 92 12.17 -13.61 4.28
CA VAL A 92 13.20 -12.84 3.56
C VAL A 92 12.59 -11.60 2.91
N LEU A 93 13.42 -10.56 2.73
CA LEU A 93 13.15 -9.37 1.92
C LEU A 93 13.87 -9.56 0.57
N PRO A 94 13.14 -9.86 -0.52
CA PRO A 94 13.76 -10.20 -1.80
C PRO A 94 14.72 -9.13 -2.33
N PHE A 95 14.24 -7.91 -2.54
CA PHE A 95 15.05 -6.83 -3.12
C PHE A 95 15.12 -5.61 -2.20
N VAL A 96 16.31 -5.06 -2.05
CA VAL A 96 16.53 -3.74 -1.45
C VAL A 96 17.36 -2.88 -2.39
N LEU A 97 16.81 -1.76 -2.82
CA LEU A 97 17.51 -0.71 -3.55
C LEU A 97 17.70 0.47 -2.59
N ASP A 98 18.93 0.70 -2.13
CA ASP A 98 19.19 1.68 -1.08
C ASP A 98 20.37 2.58 -1.46
N HIS A 99 20.11 3.89 -1.57
CA HIS A 99 21.08 4.89 -2.05
C HIS A 99 21.73 4.51 -3.38
N SER A 100 20.93 3.97 -4.30
CA SER A 100 21.37 3.53 -5.62
C SER A 100 20.92 4.49 -6.72
N GLU A 101 21.49 4.39 -7.91
CA GLU A 101 21.13 5.21 -9.07
C GLU A 101 21.10 4.37 -10.35
N LYS A 102 20.08 4.59 -11.20
CA LYS A 102 19.89 3.92 -12.51
C LYS A 102 19.87 2.39 -12.37
N ILE A 103 18.83 1.90 -11.71
CA ILE A 103 18.64 0.46 -11.50
C ILE A 103 17.49 -0.03 -12.37
N GLU A 104 17.74 -1.05 -13.18
CA GLU A 104 16.73 -1.78 -13.94
C GLU A 104 16.60 -3.20 -13.40
N LEU A 105 15.39 -3.61 -12.99
CA LEU A 105 15.05 -5.01 -12.74
C LEU A 105 14.09 -5.46 -13.84
N LYS A 106 14.35 -6.60 -14.49
CA LYS A 106 13.45 -7.08 -15.55
C LYS A 106 13.38 -8.57 -15.76
N ASN A 107 12.30 -9.01 -16.40
CA ASN A 107 12.12 -10.36 -16.96
C ASN A 107 12.15 -11.48 -15.91
N PHE A 108 11.38 -11.36 -14.83
CA PHE A 108 11.25 -12.45 -13.85
C PHE A 108 9.91 -12.45 -13.14
N THR A 109 9.59 -13.56 -12.50
CA THR A 109 8.49 -13.65 -11.54
C THR A 109 8.99 -13.88 -10.13
N MET A 110 8.24 -13.44 -9.14
CA MET A 110 8.54 -13.64 -7.71
C MET A 110 7.40 -14.39 -7.05
N ASP A 111 7.70 -15.40 -6.24
CA ASP A 111 6.69 -16.12 -5.46
C ASP A 111 7.26 -16.69 -4.16
N TYR A 112 6.36 -17.04 -3.25
CA TYR A 112 6.63 -17.84 -2.07
C TYR A 112 5.89 -19.17 -2.23
N PRO A 113 6.59 -20.32 -2.27
CA PRO A 113 5.94 -21.62 -2.28
C PRO A 113 4.97 -21.81 -1.11
N ARG A 114 5.33 -21.26 0.06
CA ARG A 114 4.48 -21.16 1.25
C ARG A 114 4.11 -19.69 1.50
N PRO A 115 2.93 -19.23 1.04
CA PRO A 115 2.56 -17.83 1.18
C PRO A 115 2.19 -17.49 2.63
N PHE A 116 2.23 -16.20 2.95
CA PHE A 116 1.99 -15.70 4.31
C PHE A 116 0.52 -15.33 4.60
N PHE A 117 -0.39 -15.99 3.90
CA PHE A 117 -1.83 -15.87 4.11
C PHE A 117 -2.43 -17.27 4.24
N PHE A 118 -3.62 -17.32 4.82
CA PHE A 118 -4.39 -18.54 4.98
C PHE A 118 -5.72 -18.38 4.25
N GLN A 119 -6.16 -19.44 3.57
CA GLN A 119 -7.51 -19.51 3.02
C GLN A 119 -8.18 -20.82 3.40
N ALA A 120 -9.49 -20.78 3.55
CA ALA A 120 -10.31 -21.94 3.82
C ALA A 120 -11.73 -21.73 3.31
N GLN A 121 -12.31 -22.79 2.74
CA GLN A 121 -13.70 -22.78 2.33
C GLN A 121 -14.62 -22.75 3.54
N VAL A 122 -15.65 -21.89 3.50
CA VAL A 122 -16.78 -21.89 4.43
C VAL A 122 -17.62 -23.14 4.19
N ALA A 123 -17.43 -24.17 5.01
CA ALA A 123 -18.12 -25.46 4.87
C ALA A 123 -19.52 -25.46 5.49
N SER A 124 -19.74 -24.67 6.54
CA SER A 124 -21.07 -24.37 7.09
C SER A 124 -21.04 -23.01 7.79
N ALA A 125 -22.18 -22.34 7.84
CA ALA A 125 -22.31 -21.03 8.45
C ALA A 125 -23.65 -20.87 9.18
N SER A 126 -23.61 -20.10 10.25
CA SER A 126 -24.74 -19.58 11.01
C SER A 126 -24.35 -18.19 11.53
N GLU A 127 -25.28 -17.44 12.11
CA GLU A 127 -25.01 -16.09 12.63
C GLU A 127 -23.86 -16.03 13.64
N LYS A 128 -23.59 -17.13 14.36
CA LYS A 128 -22.61 -17.19 15.44
C LYS A 128 -21.51 -18.23 15.28
N ARG A 129 -21.50 -18.97 14.19
CA ARG A 129 -20.56 -20.07 13.99
C ARG A 129 -20.32 -20.32 12.52
N ILE A 130 -19.05 -20.47 12.16
CA ILE A 130 -18.62 -20.99 10.86
C ILE A 130 -17.68 -22.17 11.04
N GLU A 131 -17.79 -23.12 10.13
CA GLU A 131 -16.86 -24.25 10.00
C GLU A 131 -16.04 -24.02 8.72
N LEU A 132 -14.72 -23.91 8.87
CA LEU A 132 -13.78 -23.70 7.79
C LEU A 132 -13.12 -25.04 7.40
N ARG A 133 -12.98 -25.31 6.10
CA ARG A 133 -12.26 -26.47 5.55
C ARG A 133 -11.14 -25.98 4.64
N TYR A 134 -9.91 -26.39 4.90
CA TYR A 134 -8.72 -25.96 4.16
C TYR A 134 -7.90 -27.14 3.64
N ASP A 135 -6.94 -26.87 2.75
CA ASP A 135 -5.91 -27.83 2.36
C ASP A 135 -4.75 -27.78 3.36
N PRO A 136 -4.54 -28.82 4.19
CA PRO A 136 -3.47 -28.82 5.19
C PRO A 136 -2.07 -28.94 4.58
N VAL A 137 -1.94 -29.32 3.30
CA VAL A 137 -0.66 -29.40 2.60
C VAL A 137 -0.21 -28.01 2.15
N GLU A 138 -1.13 -27.16 1.68
CA GLU A 138 -0.81 -25.79 1.27
C GLU A 138 -0.83 -24.80 2.43
N PHE A 139 -1.84 -24.91 3.31
CA PHE A 139 -2.14 -23.92 4.36
C PHE A 139 -2.08 -24.55 5.75
N ALA A 140 -0.86 -24.79 6.23
CA ALA A 140 -0.63 -25.40 7.54
C ALA A 140 -0.96 -24.43 8.70
N VAL A 141 -1.93 -24.85 9.52
CA VAL A 141 -2.40 -24.13 10.70
C VAL A 141 -2.82 -25.13 11.79
N SER A 142 -2.66 -24.74 13.05
CA SER A 142 -3.26 -25.41 14.19
C SER A 142 -3.83 -24.41 15.19
N ILE A 143 -4.85 -24.79 15.94
CA ILE A 143 -5.35 -23.98 17.06
C ILE A 143 -4.70 -24.46 18.37
N LYS A 144 -3.95 -23.58 19.04
CA LYS A 144 -3.29 -23.84 20.34
C LYS A 144 -3.56 -22.71 21.31
N ASP A 145 -4.00 -23.05 22.52
CA ASP A 145 -4.32 -22.08 23.59
C ASP A 145 -5.23 -20.93 23.13
N GLY A 146 -6.21 -21.25 22.28
CA GLY A 146 -7.14 -20.27 21.71
C GLY A 146 -6.50 -19.30 20.71
N LYS A 147 -5.37 -19.67 20.08
CA LYS A 147 -4.68 -18.87 19.06
C LYS A 147 -4.50 -19.66 17.77
N PHE A 148 -4.44 -18.96 16.65
CA PHE A 148 -3.96 -19.52 15.40
C PHE A 148 -2.45 -19.69 15.47
N VAL A 149 -1.95 -20.86 15.07
CA VAL A 149 -0.53 -21.14 14.90
C VAL A 149 -0.32 -21.61 13.47
N PHE A 150 0.09 -20.68 12.60
CA PHE A 150 0.47 -20.94 11.22
C PHE A 150 1.93 -21.40 11.18
N PHE A 151 2.29 -22.29 10.25
CA PHE A 151 3.66 -22.78 10.16
C PHE A 151 4.01 -23.35 8.79
N SER A 152 5.31 -23.48 8.52
CA SER A 152 5.87 -24.29 7.45
C SER A 152 6.98 -25.15 8.04
N GLU A 153 6.79 -26.47 8.07
CA GLU A 153 7.85 -27.39 8.50
C GLU A 153 9.03 -27.38 7.52
N GLU A 154 8.72 -27.22 6.22
CA GLU A 154 9.69 -27.18 5.12
C GLU A 154 10.61 -25.96 5.22
N ASP A 155 10.06 -24.78 5.46
CA ASP A 155 10.83 -23.54 5.58
C ASP A 155 11.26 -23.23 7.03
N GLY A 156 10.77 -24.00 8.00
CA GLY A 156 11.15 -23.90 9.41
C GLY A 156 10.64 -22.65 10.14
N TRP A 157 9.52 -22.06 9.71
CA TRP A 157 8.91 -20.90 10.38
C TRP A 157 7.57 -21.25 11.04
N SER A 158 7.21 -20.50 12.08
CA SER A 158 5.89 -20.55 12.72
C SER A 158 5.49 -19.18 13.25
N VAL A 159 4.21 -18.84 13.07
CA VAL A 159 3.62 -17.55 13.43
C VAL A 159 2.36 -17.78 14.25
N THR A 160 2.38 -17.31 15.50
CA THR A 160 1.20 -17.33 16.38
C THR A 160 0.45 -16.01 16.31
N ARG A 161 -0.88 -16.08 16.14
CA ARG A 161 -1.80 -14.94 16.06
C ARG A 161 -3.05 -15.16 16.91
N ASP A 162 -3.40 -14.13 17.66
CA ASP A 162 -4.72 -13.96 18.29
C ASP A 162 -5.59 -12.95 17.54
N ARG A 163 -5.06 -12.29 16.50
CA ARG A 163 -5.80 -11.41 15.61
C ARG A 163 -5.32 -11.57 14.17
N VAL A 164 -6.25 -11.72 13.23
CA VAL A 164 -5.98 -11.75 11.78
C VAL A 164 -6.98 -10.87 11.04
N LEU A 165 -6.53 -10.11 10.05
CA LEU A 165 -7.40 -9.40 9.12
C LEU A 165 -7.92 -10.42 8.11
N CYS A 166 -9.23 -10.48 7.93
CA CYS A 166 -9.87 -11.42 7.01
C CYS A 166 -10.85 -10.73 6.07
N CYS A 167 -11.06 -11.36 4.92
CA CYS A 167 -11.98 -10.97 3.88
C CYS A 167 -12.58 -12.25 3.28
N GLU A 168 -13.90 -12.29 3.12
CA GLU A 168 -14.55 -13.38 2.41
C GLU A 168 -14.50 -13.11 0.90
N PHE A 169 -14.13 -14.12 0.12
CA PHE A 169 -14.11 -14.09 -1.33
C PHE A 169 -15.20 -15.01 -1.88
N ASP A 170 -15.89 -14.52 -2.90
CA ASP A 170 -16.83 -15.31 -3.68
C ASP A 170 -16.10 -16.38 -4.49
N GLN A 171 -16.56 -17.62 -4.37
CA GLN A 171 -15.89 -18.80 -4.92
C GLN A 171 -15.85 -18.83 -6.45
N GLU A 172 -16.88 -18.29 -7.11
CA GLU A 172 -17.02 -18.37 -8.57
C GLU A 172 -16.25 -17.25 -9.26
N THR A 173 -16.34 -16.04 -8.73
CA THR A 173 -15.70 -14.85 -9.29
C THR A 173 -14.26 -14.68 -8.85
N GLY A 174 -13.88 -15.24 -7.69
CA GLY A 174 -12.57 -15.00 -7.09
C GLY A 174 -12.41 -13.58 -6.54
N MET A 175 -13.51 -12.85 -6.32
CA MET A 175 -13.51 -11.45 -5.86
C MET A 175 -13.99 -11.35 -4.41
N PRO A 176 -13.61 -10.30 -3.66
CA PRO A 176 -14.18 -10.04 -2.34
C PRO A 176 -15.71 -10.01 -2.38
N SER A 177 -16.35 -10.56 -1.33
CA SER A 177 -17.79 -10.58 -1.19
C SER A 177 -18.36 -9.16 -1.19
N ALA A 178 -19.45 -8.96 -1.94
CA ALA A 178 -20.13 -7.66 -2.01
C ALA A 178 -20.77 -7.25 -0.67
N PHE A 179 -21.15 -8.22 0.16
CA PHE A 179 -22.00 -7.96 1.34
C PHE A 179 -21.33 -8.29 2.67
N ILE A 180 -20.13 -8.86 2.65
CA ILE A 180 -19.37 -9.18 3.87
C ILE A 180 -18.16 -8.27 3.93
N PRO A 181 -18.16 -7.26 4.81
CA PRO A 181 -17.03 -6.35 4.94
C PRO A 181 -15.83 -7.10 5.54
N PRO A 182 -14.60 -6.67 5.24
CA PRO A 182 -13.43 -7.20 5.92
C PRO A 182 -13.50 -6.89 7.42
N TYR A 183 -12.97 -7.80 8.23
CA TYR A 183 -12.97 -7.65 9.68
C TYR A 183 -11.72 -8.28 10.31
N PHE A 184 -11.43 -7.92 11.55
CA PHE A 184 -10.41 -8.60 12.33
C PHE A 184 -11.05 -9.73 13.15
N ALA A 185 -10.64 -10.96 12.89
CA ALA A 185 -10.98 -12.10 13.73
C ALA A 185 -10.07 -12.08 14.98
N CYS A 186 -10.61 -11.64 16.11
CA CYS A 186 -9.91 -11.46 17.38
C CYS A 186 -10.25 -12.61 18.34
N LEU A 187 -9.27 -13.48 18.61
CA LEU A 187 -9.41 -14.61 19.54
C LEU A 187 -9.19 -14.25 21.02
N ARG A 188 -8.87 -12.97 21.26
CA ARG A 188 -8.77 -12.39 22.60
C ARG A 188 -9.59 -11.12 22.66
N LYS A 189 -10.36 -10.96 23.74
CA LYS A 189 -11.02 -9.69 24.06
C LYS A 189 -10.00 -8.71 24.61
N GLU A 190 -9.85 -7.59 23.94
CA GLU A 190 -9.01 -6.48 24.36
C GLU A 190 -9.82 -5.19 24.20
N HIS A 191 -9.53 -4.18 25.04
CA HIS A 191 -10.10 -2.86 24.86
C HIS A 191 -9.22 -2.10 23.87
N ASP A 192 -9.72 -1.88 22.66
CA ASP A 192 -9.04 -1.14 21.60
C ASP A 192 -9.90 0.08 21.25
N SER A 193 -9.30 1.27 21.32
CA SER A 193 -9.94 2.55 21.02
C SER A 193 -9.41 3.17 19.73
N SER A 194 -8.69 2.42 18.89
CA SER A 194 -8.28 2.88 17.57
C SER A 194 -9.50 3.05 16.66
N PHE A 195 -9.34 3.85 15.61
CA PHE A 195 -10.37 4.02 14.58
C PHE A 195 -10.74 2.70 13.88
N LEU A 196 -9.90 1.65 13.96
CA LEU A 196 -10.16 0.31 13.41
C LEU A 196 -10.99 -0.60 14.32
N SER A 197 -11.24 -0.21 15.57
CA SER A 197 -11.94 -1.04 16.57
C SER A 197 -13.33 -1.53 16.13
N HIS A 198 -14.03 -0.76 15.29
CA HIS A 198 -15.34 -1.14 14.71
C HIS A 198 -15.27 -2.38 13.79
N MET A 199 -14.08 -2.70 13.26
CA MET A 199 -13.84 -3.88 12.44
C MET A 199 -13.60 -5.15 13.27
N TYR A 200 -13.53 -5.08 14.61
CA TYR A 200 -13.16 -6.24 15.41
C TYR A 200 -14.36 -7.18 15.61
N ARG A 201 -14.11 -8.48 15.48
CA ARG A 201 -15.05 -9.55 15.83
C ARG A 201 -14.37 -10.46 16.84
N TYR A 202 -14.93 -10.53 18.04
CA TYR A 202 -14.37 -11.33 19.12
C TYR A 202 -14.91 -12.76 19.04
N LEU A 203 -14.03 -13.69 18.69
CA LEU A 203 -14.37 -15.08 18.37
C LEU A 203 -13.58 -16.04 19.27
N THR A 204 -14.01 -17.30 19.30
CA THR A 204 -13.22 -18.43 19.78
C THR A 204 -12.92 -19.36 18.62
N ALA A 205 -11.71 -19.90 18.57
CA ALA A 205 -11.31 -20.87 17.56
C ALA A 205 -11.10 -22.25 18.20
N SER A 206 -11.48 -23.31 17.47
CA SER A 206 -11.18 -24.69 17.84
C SER A 206 -10.83 -25.53 16.60
N GLN A 207 -9.90 -26.47 16.76
CA GLN A 207 -9.60 -27.46 15.73
C GLN A 207 -10.59 -28.61 15.83
N THR A 208 -11.41 -28.83 14.81
CA THR A 208 -12.47 -29.85 14.82
C THR A 208 -12.09 -31.12 14.05
N ALA A 209 -11.16 -31.00 13.10
CA ALA A 209 -10.49 -32.09 12.40
C ALA A 209 -9.14 -31.60 11.88
N GLU A 210 -8.30 -32.49 11.33
CA GLU A 210 -6.98 -32.14 10.76
C GLU A 210 -7.04 -31.01 9.72
N ASN A 211 -8.11 -30.97 8.92
CA ASN A 211 -8.33 -29.97 7.88
C ASN A 211 -9.52 -29.03 8.16
N ARG A 212 -9.94 -28.90 9.44
CA ARG A 212 -11.09 -28.08 9.83
C ARG A 212 -10.87 -27.26 11.10
N ILE A 213 -11.28 -26.00 11.01
CA ILE A 213 -11.32 -25.05 12.13
C ILE A 213 -12.75 -24.54 12.28
N CYS A 214 -13.24 -24.48 13.51
CA CYS A 214 -14.49 -23.85 13.86
C CYS A 214 -14.22 -22.50 14.52
N LEU A 215 -14.86 -21.44 14.01
CA LEU A 215 -14.88 -20.11 14.64
C LEU A 215 -16.28 -19.82 15.19
N GLU A 216 -16.37 -19.40 16.45
CA GLU A 216 -17.63 -19.11 17.14
C GLU A 216 -17.61 -17.72 17.78
N GLY A 217 -18.69 -16.96 17.65
CA GLY A 217 -18.83 -15.61 18.19
C GLY A 217 -19.74 -14.73 17.33
N GLU A 218 -19.89 -13.46 17.70
CA GLU A 218 -20.75 -12.54 16.95
C GLU A 218 -20.00 -12.00 15.71
N PHE A 219 -20.38 -12.47 14.51
CA PHE A 219 -19.80 -11.99 13.25
C PHE A 219 -20.47 -10.69 12.76
N GLY A 220 -21.74 -10.48 13.09
CA GLY A 220 -22.53 -9.35 12.59
C GLY A 220 -22.95 -9.46 11.12
N HIS A 221 -22.69 -10.60 10.49
CA HIS A 221 -23.12 -10.98 9.15
C HIS A 221 -23.19 -12.51 9.04
N LEU A 222 -23.93 -13.01 8.05
CA LEU A 222 -23.99 -14.43 7.73
C LEU A 222 -23.01 -14.74 6.59
N HIS A 223 -21.98 -15.53 6.88
CA HIS A 223 -21.05 -16.04 5.89
C HIS A 223 -21.74 -16.93 4.85
N GLN A 224 -21.31 -16.84 3.59
CA GLN A 224 -21.88 -17.65 2.51
C GLN A 224 -21.19 -19.02 2.46
N VAL A 225 -21.97 -20.10 2.56
CA VAL A 225 -21.42 -21.46 2.42
C VAL A 225 -20.90 -21.67 1.00
N GLY A 226 -19.68 -22.19 0.88
CA GLY A 226 -18.97 -22.41 -0.37
C GLY A 226 -17.96 -21.32 -0.72
N ASN A 227 -18.09 -20.11 -0.16
CA ASN A 227 -17.12 -19.03 -0.32
C ASN A 227 -15.81 -19.31 0.42
N GLU A 228 -14.77 -18.54 0.09
CA GLU A 228 -13.44 -18.66 0.68
C GLU A 228 -13.24 -17.60 1.76
N TRP A 229 -12.93 -18.03 2.96
CA TRP A 229 -12.47 -17.17 4.05
C TRP A 229 -10.95 -17.01 3.94
N VAL A 230 -10.48 -15.81 3.62
CA VAL A 230 -9.06 -15.51 3.40
C VAL A 230 -8.56 -14.56 4.47
N CYS A 231 -7.39 -14.83 5.07
CA CYS A 231 -6.79 -13.95 6.07
C CYS A 231 -5.27 -13.84 5.94
N THR A 232 -4.72 -12.69 6.35
CA THR A 232 -3.26 -12.48 6.45
C THR A 232 -2.81 -12.67 7.88
N PHE A 233 -1.68 -13.38 8.04
CA PHE A 233 -1.07 -13.58 9.36
C PHE A 233 0.35 -13.01 9.46
N SER A 234 0.99 -12.60 8.37
CA SER A 234 2.27 -11.92 8.45
C SER A 234 2.13 -10.52 9.05
N ASP A 235 3.15 -10.12 9.81
CA ASP A 235 3.41 -8.71 10.07
C ASP A 235 3.90 -8.06 8.76
N ARG A 236 3.76 -6.74 8.59
CA ARG A 236 4.22 -6.01 7.40
C ARG A 236 5.74 -5.82 7.40
N LYS A 237 6.51 -6.87 7.68
CA LYS A 237 7.98 -6.79 7.87
C LYS A 237 8.74 -6.92 6.56
N ASN A 238 8.29 -7.76 5.63
CA ASN A 238 9.07 -8.11 4.45
C ASN A 238 8.27 -7.83 3.18
N PRO A 239 8.33 -6.60 2.63
CA PRO A 239 7.79 -6.33 1.30
C PRO A 239 8.54 -7.12 0.22
N GLY A 240 8.01 -7.18 -1.01
CA GLY A 240 8.69 -7.84 -2.13
C GLY A 240 9.92 -7.05 -2.58
N ILE A 241 9.73 -5.78 -2.95
CA ILE A 241 10.78 -4.87 -3.37
C ILE A 241 10.73 -3.62 -2.51
N PHE A 242 11.83 -3.29 -1.84
CA PHE A 242 11.97 -2.06 -1.07
C PHE A 242 12.99 -1.13 -1.71
N CYS A 243 12.58 0.11 -1.97
CA CYS A 243 13.42 1.16 -2.52
C CYS A 243 13.51 2.33 -1.53
N ASN A 244 14.74 2.75 -1.21
CA ASN A 244 15.04 3.85 -0.31
C ASN A 244 16.06 4.79 -0.94
N ARG A 245 15.76 6.09 -1.01
CA ARG A 245 16.70 7.13 -1.47
C ARG A 245 17.40 6.77 -2.79
N THR A 246 16.67 6.14 -3.70
CA THR A 246 17.20 5.63 -4.98
C THR A 246 16.63 6.44 -6.14
N LYS A 247 17.45 6.72 -7.15
CA LYS A 247 17.09 7.56 -8.30
C LYS A 247 17.12 6.77 -9.61
N GLY A 248 16.11 6.95 -10.46
CA GLY A 248 16.04 6.26 -11.75
C GLY A 248 15.83 4.77 -11.58
N ILE A 249 14.61 4.38 -11.24
CA ILE A 249 14.21 2.99 -11.01
C ILE A 249 13.32 2.55 -12.17
N MET A 250 13.71 1.47 -12.86
CA MET A 250 12.91 0.82 -13.91
C MET A 250 12.60 -0.62 -13.48
N LEU A 251 11.32 -0.94 -13.32
CA LEU A 251 10.84 -2.29 -13.07
C LEU A 251 10.03 -2.73 -14.28
N ARG A 252 10.57 -3.66 -15.08
CA ARG A 252 9.96 -4.06 -16.37
C ARG A 252 9.67 -5.56 -16.44
N ASP A 253 8.48 -5.94 -16.90
CA ASP A 253 8.12 -7.35 -17.12
C ASP A 253 8.36 -8.21 -15.87
N ILE A 254 7.79 -7.76 -14.74
CA ILE A 254 7.90 -8.44 -13.44
C ILE A 254 6.50 -8.82 -12.99
N THR A 255 6.34 -10.06 -12.51
CA THR A 255 5.10 -10.48 -11.85
C THR A 255 5.38 -10.98 -10.44
N VAL A 256 4.79 -10.34 -9.44
CA VAL A 256 4.83 -10.74 -8.03
C VAL A 256 3.57 -11.54 -7.72
N TYR A 257 3.73 -12.85 -7.62
CA TYR A 257 2.63 -13.76 -7.28
C TYR A 257 2.30 -13.75 -5.79
N ALA A 258 3.31 -13.56 -4.93
CA ALA A 258 3.14 -13.43 -3.49
C ALA A 258 4.23 -12.56 -2.88
N ALA A 259 3.85 -11.83 -1.81
CA ALA A 259 4.77 -11.13 -0.93
C ALA A 259 4.21 -11.16 0.50
N ALA A 260 5.09 -11.24 1.50
CA ALA A 260 4.69 -11.29 2.91
C ALA A 260 4.13 -9.95 3.43
N SER A 261 4.17 -8.90 2.62
CA SER A 261 3.64 -7.56 2.91
C SER A 261 3.29 -6.87 1.58
N MET A 262 3.68 -5.62 1.39
CA MET A 262 3.50 -4.90 0.13
C MET A 262 4.32 -5.52 -1.01
N GLY A 263 3.83 -5.44 -2.24
CA GLY A 263 4.58 -5.91 -3.42
C GLY A 263 5.82 -5.04 -3.69
N LEU A 264 5.63 -3.73 -3.74
CA LEU A 264 6.66 -2.71 -3.91
C LEU A 264 6.43 -1.55 -2.93
N ILE A 265 7.46 -1.10 -2.23
CA ILE A 265 7.41 0.13 -1.42
C ILE A 265 8.64 0.98 -1.72
N CYS A 266 8.39 2.22 -2.14
CA CYS A 266 9.43 3.22 -2.40
C CYS A 266 9.29 4.36 -1.39
N GLN A 267 10.38 4.71 -0.73
CA GLN A 267 10.44 5.91 0.11
C GLN A 267 11.60 6.81 -0.32
N LEU A 268 11.35 8.12 -0.39
CA LEU A 268 12.36 9.13 -0.71
C LEU A 268 13.09 8.87 -2.05
N CYS A 269 12.43 8.19 -2.98
CA CYS A 269 12.99 7.83 -4.28
C CYS A 269 12.61 8.86 -5.35
N GLU A 270 13.32 8.84 -6.48
CA GLU A 270 13.13 9.80 -7.57
C GLU A 270 13.08 9.09 -8.93
N ASN A 271 12.12 9.46 -9.78
CA ASN A 271 11.95 8.93 -11.15
C ASN A 271 11.79 7.41 -11.19
N ILE A 272 10.56 6.95 -11.00
CA ILE A 272 10.20 5.54 -10.91
C ILE A 272 9.27 5.17 -12.06
N THR A 273 9.60 4.11 -12.79
CA THR A 273 8.76 3.55 -13.85
C THR A 273 8.51 2.07 -13.61
N LEU A 274 7.23 1.74 -13.62
CA LEU A 274 6.70 0.39 -13.60
C LEU A 274 6.14 0.11 -14.99
N ASP A 275 6.74 -0.83 -15.72
CA ASP A 275 6.39 -1.16 -17.10
C ASP A 275 6.03 -2.65 -17.15
N HIS A 276 4.75 -2.97 -17.17
CA HIS A 276 4.24 -4.34 -17.00
C HIS A 276 4.70 -4.97 -15.67
N PHE A 277 4.67 -4.19 -14.58
CA PHE A 277 4.86 -4.69 -13.21
C PHE A 277 3.51 -5.14 -12.65
N ASN A 278 3.38 -6.43 -12.36
CA ASN A 278 2.09 -7.04 -12.04
C ASN A 278 2.08 -7.66 -10.64
N THR A 279 0.95 -7.58 -9.96
CA THR A 279 0.64 -8.39 -8.78
C THR A 279 -0.65 -9.15 -9.02
N GLN A 280 -0.58 -10.48 -9.04
CA GLN A 280 -1.74 -11.33 -9.31
C GLN A 280 -1.53 -12.72 -8.71
N PRO A 281 -2.58 -13.46 -8.33
CA PRO A 281 -2.43 -14.84 -7.90
C PRO A 281 -1.87 -15.68 -9.04
N ARG A 282 -1.07 -16.70 -8.70
CA ARG A 282 -0.55 -17.63 -9.69
C ARG A 282 -1.70 -18.39 -10.34
N LYS A 283 -1.79 -18.34 -11.67
CA LYS A 283 -2.82 -19.07 -12.40
C LYS A 283 -2.71 -20.57 -12.11
N GLY A 284 -3.80 -21.18 -11.68
CA GLY A 284 -3.88 -22.62 -11.39
C GLY A 284 -3.39 -23.02 -10.00
N SER A 285 -2.92 -22.09 -9.15
CA SER A 285 -2.53 -22.41 -7.78
C SER A 285 -3.69 -22.51 -6.78
N GLY A 286 -4.93 -22.19 -7.18
CA GLY A 286 -6.10 -22.14 -6.26
C GLY A 286 -6.07 -21.00 -5.23
N ARG A 287 -4.96 -20.25 -5.15
CA ARG A 287 -4.77 -19.06 -4.31
C ARG A 287 -5.73 -17.93 -4.68
N PHE A 288 -6.39 -17.35 -3.68
CA PHE A 288 -7.28 -16.18 -3.83
C PHE A 288 -6.58 -14.85 -3.59
N LEU A 289 -5.34 -14.89 -3.09
CA LEU A 289 -4.56 -13.72 -2.74
C LEU A 289 -3.25 -13.66 -3.52
N SER A 290 -2.88 -12.46 -3.95
CA SER A 290 -1.55 -12.13 -4.46
C SER A 290 -0.64 -11.68 -3.32
N VAL A 291 -0.62 -10.38 -3.01
CA VAL A 291 0.18 -9.79 -1.94
C VAL A 291 -0.67 -9.45 -0.70
N ASN A 292 -0.03 -9.50 0.46
CA ASN A 292 -0.71 -9.41 1.77
C ASN A 292 -1.10 -7.99 2.18
N ALA A 293 -0.61 -6.97 1.49
CA ALA A 293 -0.95 -5.56 1.69
C ALA A 293 -1.10 -4.89 0.33
N ASP A 294 -0.57 -3.67 0.17
CA ASP A 294 -0.62 -2.91 -1.07
C ASP A 294 0.21 -3.58 -2.18
N ALA A 295 -0.24 -3.51 -3.44
CA ALA A 295 0.58 -3.94 -4.55
C ALA A 295 1.82 -3.04 -4.72
N THR A 296 1.61 -1.72 -4.62
CA THR A 296 2.66 -0.71 -4.71
C THR A 296 2.40 0.45 -3.75
N HIS A 297 3.45 1.13 -3.28
CA HIS A 297 3.30 2.20 -2.29
C HIS A 297 4.49 3.17 -2.37
N PHE A 298 4.24 4.49 -2.28
CA PHE A 298 5.22 5.54 -2.55
C PHE A 298 5.12 6.68 -1.53
N VAL A 299 6.15 6.80 -0.69
CA VAL A 299 6.18 7.77 0.42
C VAL A 299 7.25 8.82 0.18
N ASN A 300 6.85 10.09 0.12
CA ASN A 300 7.74 11.23 -0.11
C ASN A 300 8.70 11.02 -1.31
N CYS A 301 8.19 10.43 -2.40
CA CYS A 301 8.94 10.31 -3.65
C CYS A 301 8.89 11.61 -4.47
N GLN A 302 9.82 11.82 -5.40
CA GLN A 302 9.89 13.02 -6.22
C GLN A 302 10.18 12.70 -7.70
N GLY A 303 10.21 13.75 -8.53
CA GLY A 303 10.27 13.58 -9.98
C GLY A 303 8.93 13.05 -10.49
N PHE A 304 8.89 11.81 -10.96
CA PHE A 304 7.67 11.13 -11.38
C PHE A 304 7.55 9.70 -10.85
N VAL A 305 6.31 9.22 -10.74
CA VAL A 305 5.94 7.81 -10.63
C VAL A 305 5.06 7.48 -11.83
N ARG A 306 5.41 6.41 -12.54
CA ARG A 306 4.76 6.03 -13.80
C ARG A 306 4.41 4.55 -13.81
N TYR A 307 3.16 4.25 -14.16
CA TYR A 307 2.64 2.90 -14.37
C TYR A 307 2.23 2.74 -15.81
N GLU A 308 2.85 1.81 -16.50
CA GLU A 308 2.58 1.48 -17.90
C GLU A 308 2.15 0.01 -18.02
N GLY A 309 0.91 -0.27 -18.42
CA GLY A 309 0.52 -1.65 -18.73
C GLY A 309 0.48 -2.63 -17.55
N CYS A 310 0.43 -2.13 -16.31
CA CYS A 310 0.46 -2.93 -15.09
C CYS A 310 -0.90 -3.61 -14.78
N THR A 311 -0.85 -4.76 -14.10
CA THR A 311 -2.02 -5.50 -13.60
C THR A 311 -1.93 -5.71 -12.09
N PHE A 312 -2.92 -5.23 -11.33
CA PHE A 312 -2.98 -5.33 -9.88
C PHE A 312 -4.30 -5.95 -9.42
N VAL A 313 -4.26 -7.21 -9.02
CA VAL A 313 -5.46 -7.98 -8.68
C VAL A 313 -5.29 -8.82 -7.42
N ASN A 314 -6.38 -8.99 -6.67
CA ASN A 314 -6.48 -9.93 -5.54
C ASN A 314 -5.48 -9.70 -4.41
N MET A 315 -5.11 -8.45 -4.15
CA MET A 315 -4.37 -8.05 -2.95
C MET A 315 -5.33 -7.68 -1.82
N LEU A 316 -4.83 -7.64 -0.58
CA LEU A 316 -5.63 -7.27 0.59
C LEU A 316 -5.53 -5.80 0.97
N ASP A 317 -4.81 -4.99 0.19
CA ASP A 317 -4.86 -3.53 0.26
C ASP A 317 -4.87 -2.89 -1.15
N ASP A 318 -4.48 -1.63 -1.25
CA ASP A 318 -4.56 -0.85 -2.49
C ASP A 318 -3.61 -1.30 -3.61
N ALA A 319 -3.91 -0.93 -4.86
CA ALA A 319 -2.99 -1.11 -5.97
C ALA A 319 -1.79 -0.15 -5.90
N GLY A 320 -2.03 1.09 -5.50
CA GLY A 320 -0.99 2.10 -5.38
C GLY A 320 -1.42 3.24 -4.47
N ASN A 321 -0.67 3.49 -3.41
CA ASN A 321 -0.80 4.71 -2.60
C ASN A 321 0.43 5.61 -2.84
N ILE A 322 0.20 6.88 -3.19
CA ILE A 322 1.25 7.86 -3.47
C ILE A 322 0.99 9.06 -2.58
N HIS A 323 1.83 9.28 -1.57
CA HIS A 323 1.63 10.35 -0.60
C HIS A 323 2.95 10.85 0.01
N GLY A 324 2.88 11.93 0.78
CA GLY A 324 3.91 12.30 1.75
C GLY A 324 3.42 12.01 3.16
N ASN A 325 4.22 12.31 4.18
CA ASN A 325 3.75 12.26 5.57
C ASN A 325 3.57 13.66 6.16
N TYR A 326 2.61 13.76 7.08
CA TYR A 326 2.52 14.81 8.08
C TYR A 326 3.29 14.39 9.33
N LEU A 327 4.27 15.19 9.75
CA LEU A 327 4.94 15.00 11.04
C LEU A 327 4.41 16.02 12.05
N ARG A 328 3.89 15.54 13.17
CA ARG A 328 3.32 16.39 14.22
C ARG A 328 4.40 17.20 14.91
N CYS A 329 4.10 18.45 15.23
CA CYS A 329 4.95 19.27 16.07
C CYS A 329 4.83 18.82 17.53
N ALA A 330 5.89 18.25 18.08
CA ALA A 330 5.95 17.85 19.49
C ALA A 330 6.32 19.04 20.40
N SER A 331 7.20 19.93 19.93
CA SER A 331 7.53 21.18 20.63
C SER A 331 8.21 22.19 19.72
N VAL A 332 8.15 23.47 20.12
CA VAL A 332 9.01 24.53 19.59
C VAL A 332 10.26 24.62 20.46
N ILE A 333 11.45 24.43 19.88
CA ILE A 333 12.72 24.50 20.61
C ILE A 333 13.20 25.95 20.72
N ASN A 334 13.10 26.70 19.62
CA ASN A 334 13.43 28.12 19.53
C ASN A 334 12.79 28.71 18.26
N GLU A 335 13.06 29.99 17.98
CA GLU A 335 12.53 30.75 16.84
C GLU A 335 12.78 30.11 15.47
N HIS A 336 13.67 29.13 15.31
CA HIS A 336 13.94 28.47 14.03
C HIS A 336 13.79 26.95 14.06
N THR A 337 13.46 26.37 15.21
CA THR A 337 13.63 24.93 15.42
C THR A 337 12.37 24.29 15.98
N LEU A 338 11.89 23.26 15.31
CA LEU A 338 10.82 22.38 15.76
C LEU A 338 11.39 21.02 16.18
N LEU A 339 10.80 20.44 17.22
CA LEU A 339 10.87 19.01 17.48
C LEU A 339 9.62 18.37 16.89
N LEU A 340 9.81 17.42 15.97
CA LEU A 340 8.74 16.71 15.30
C LEU A 340 8.62 15.27 15.80
N THR A 341 7.43 14.71 15.71
CA THR A 341 7.12 13.30 15.97
C THR A 341 6.23 12.70 14.88
N PHE A 342 6.29 11.39 14.70
CA PHE A 342 5.49 10.68 13.69
C PHE A 342 4.04 10.49 14.18
N GLY A 343 3.09 10.63 13.26
CA GLY A 343 1.67 10.42 13.56
C GLY A 343 1.28 8.95 13.69
N HIS A 344 1.88 8.08 12.88
CA HIS A 344 1.60 6.64 12.88
C HIS A 344 2.84 5.78 13.22
N PRO A 345 2.73 4.67 13.97
CA PRO A 345 3.87 3.82 14.32
C PRO A 345 4.69 3.28 13.14
N GLN A 346 4.04 2.98 12.02
CA GLN A 346 4.71 2.47 10.81
C GLN A 346 5.38 3.58 9.95
N GLN A 347 5.33 4.84 10.38
CA GLN A 347 6.07 5.94 9.72
C GLN A 347 7.42 6.22 10.39
N LYS A 348 7.64 5.68 11.60
CA LYS A 348 8.78 5.99 12.48
C LYS A 348 10.14 5.71 11.85
N GLY A 349 11.15 6.43 12.32
CA GLY A 349 12.56 6.15 12.04
C GLY A 349 13.08 6.53 10.66
N VAL A 350 12.33 7.33 9.90
CA VAL A 350 12.74 7.82 8.57
C VAL A 350 12.90 9.34 8.60
N ASN A 351 14.09 9.86 8.26
CA ASN A 351 14.26 11.30 8.04
C ASN A 351 13.75 11.68 6.64
N LEU A 352 12.65 12.45 6.62
CA LEU A 352 11.93 12.86 5.40
C LEU A 352 12.42 14.18 4.82
N PHE A 353 13.34 14.89 5.48
CA PHE A 353 13.75 16.24 5.09
C PHE A 353 15.23 16.29 4.76
N ASP A 354 15.58 16.97 3.66
CA ASP A 354 16.95 17.31 3.30
C ASP A 354 17.11 18.85 3.29
N PRO A 355 18.32 19.40 3.55
CA PRO A 355 18.56 20.83 3.44
C PRO A 355 18.14 21.41 2.09
N GLY A 356 17.43 22.54 2.12
CA GLY A 356 16.87 23.19 0.94
C GLY A 356 15.46 22.72 0.57
N ASP A 357 14.93 21.65 1.18
CA ASP A 357 13.53 21.27 1.01
C ASP A 357 12.61 22.40 1.46
N ARG A 358 11.55 22.66 0.69
CA ARG A 358 10.44 23.51 1.08
C ARG A 358 9.35 22.68 1.78
N VAL A 359 8.87 23.19 2.90
CA VAL A 359 7.89 22.53 3.79
C VAL A 359 6.74 23.49 4.14
N HIS A 360 5.57 22.95 4.42
CA HIS A 360 4.47 23.72 5.02
C HIS A 360 4.32 23.37 6.49
N LEU A 361 4.08 24.38 7.31
CA LEU A 361 3.47 24.22 8.61
C LEU A 361 1.95 24.24 8.41
N ILE A 362 1.27 23.18 8.83
CA ILE A 362 -0.16 22.95 8.61
C ILE A 362 -0.88 22.95 9.96
N ASP A 363 -2.06 23.55 10.02
CA ASP A 363 -2.99 23.40 11.13
C ASP A 363 -3.78 22.09 10.95
N SER A 364 -3.72 21.17 11.91
CA SER A 364 -4.31 19.84 11.78
C SER A 364 -5.84 19.82 11.82
N GLN A 365 -6.50 20.89 12.29
CA GLN A 365 -7.97 20.92 12.35
C GLN A 365 -8.60 21.16 10.98
N ASP A 366 -8.09 22.15 10.24
CA ASP A 366 -8.61 22.54 8.93
C ASP A 366 -7.68 22.15 7.77
N MET A 367 -6.51 21.58 8.08
CA MET A 367 -5.47 21.17 7.12
C MET A 367 -4.96 22.34 6.27
N SER A 368 -5.10 23.58 6.74
CA SER A 368 -4.68 24.78 6.03
C SER A 368 -3.20 25.09 6.24
N ASN A 369 -2.62 25.81 5.27
CA ASN A 369 -1.21 26.20 5.31
C ASN A 369 -1.01 27.46 6.16
N ALA A 370 -0.43 27.28 7.35
CA ALA A 370 -0.08 28.37 8.25
C ALA A 370 1.20 29.12 7.81
N ALA A 371 2.18 28.41 7.24
CA ALA A 371 3.41 29.01 6.73
C ALA A 371 4.17 28.10 5.75
N ALA A 372 4.85 28.71 4.78
CA ALA A 372 5.78 28.03 3.87
C ALA A 372 7.23 28.37 4.22
N LEU A 373 8.01 27.33 4.55
CA LEU A 373 9.34 27.45 5.17
C LEU A 373 10.37 26.64 4.36
N THR A 374 11.65 26.85 4.65
CA THR A 374 12.79 26.18 4.04
C THR A 374 13.58 25.42 5.11
N VAL A 375 13.86 24.15 4.85
CA VAL A 375 14.67 23.32 5.73
C VAL A 375 16.13 23.76 5.64
N LYS A 376 16.69 24.17 6.78
CA LYS A 376 18.12 24.41 6.94
C LYS A 376 18.86 23.11 7.28
N SER A 377 18.32 22.33 8.23
CA SER A 377 18.82 20.99 8.55
C SER A 377 17.77 20.13 9.22
N ALA A 378 17.93 18.81 9.14
CA ALA A 378 17.06 17.86 9.81
C ALA A 378 17.88 16.70 10.39
N GLU A 379 17.61 16.34 11.64
CA GLU A 379 18.31 15.28 12.36
C GLU A 379 17.31 14.36 13.04
N LEU A 380 17.37 13.06 12.74
CA LEU A 380 16.60 12.05 13.44
C LEU A 380 17.29 11.76 14.78
N LEU A 381 16.68 12.18 15.89
CA LEU A 381 17.22 12.02 17.25
C LEU A 381 16.94 10.64 17.82
N SER A 382 15.79 10.07 17.45
CA SER A 382 15.36 8.72 17.80
C SER A 382 14.37 8.21 16.74
N PRO A 383 13.91 6.95 16.80
CA PRO A 383 12.84 6.48 15.93
C PRO A 383 11.55 7.31 16.02
N ASP A 384 11.34 8.00 17.14
CA ASP A 384 10.14 8.79 17.42
C ASP A 384 10.30 10.28 17.13
N TYR A 385 11.51 10.84 17.28
CA TYR A 385 11.72 12.28 17.27
C TYR A 385 12.72 12.74 16.21
N LEU A 386 12.36 13.82 15.52
CA LEU A 386 13.19 14.49 14.53
C LEU A 386 13.33 15.98 14.89
N ARG A 387 14.56 16.49 14.91
CA ARG A 387 14.84 17.92 15.03
C ARG A 387 14.85 18.54 13.64
N LEU A 388 13.99 19.53 13.41
CA LEU A 388 13.93 20.29 12.15
C LEU A 388 14.34 21.74 12.41
N GLU A 389 15.40 22.19 11.74
CA GLU A 389 15.84 23.58 11.74
C GLU A 389 15.50 24.22 10.41
N LEU A 390 14.98 25.44 10.46
CA LEU A 390 14.46 26.19 9.33
C LEU A 390 15.33 27.43 9.09
N GLU A 391 15.35 27.91 7.85
CA GLU A 391 16.05 29.16 7.50
C GLU A 391 15.27 30.38 8.00
N GLU A 392 13.95 30.35 7.82
CA GLU A 392 13.05 31.40 8.28
C GLU A 392 12.79 31.27 9.79
N GLU A 393 12.56 32.40 10.46
CA GLU A 393 11.97 32.39 11.81
C GLU A 393 10.57 31.78 11.70
N LEU A 394 10.27 30.83 12.59
CA LEU A 394 8.94 30.32 12.81
C LEU A 394 8.03 31.52 13.04
N PRO A 395 6.87 31.56 12.37
CA PRO A 395 5.94 32.67 12.55
C PRO A 395 5.65 32.79 14.04
N THR A 396 5.91 33.98 14.62
CA THR A 396 5.16 34.37 15.81
C THR A 396 3.72 34.43 15.31
N LEU A 397 2.94 33.38 15.54
CA LEU A 397 1.56 33.25 15.04
C LEU A 397 0.60 34.24 15.76
N ARG A 398 1.06 35.48 15.95
CA ARG A 398 0.33 36.58 16.57
C ARG A 398 -0.71 37.20 15.65
N GLU A 399 -0.75 36.85 14.36
CA GLU A 399 -1.68 37.47 13.42
C GLU A 399 -2.61 36.51 12.65
N HIS A 400 -2.60 35.19 12.93
CA HIS A 400 -3.52 34.25 12.25
C HIS A 400 -4.37 33.35 13.16
N ILE A 401 -4.48 33.69 14.45
CA ILE A 401 -5.39 32.98 15.35
C ILE A 401 -6.15 34.01 16.15
N LEU A 402 -7.23 34.50 15.55
CA LEU A 402 -8.40 34.84 16.36
C LEU A 402 -8.64 33.59 17.23
N GLU A 403 -8.57 33.75 18.56
CA GLU A 403 -8.82 32.69 19.60
C GLU A 403 -7.62 32.00 20.29
N GLY A 404 -6.37 32.48 20.18
CA GLY A 404 -5.35 32.22 21.23
C GLY A 404 -4.50 30.94 21.18
N HIS A 405 -4.57 30.16 20.09
CA HIS A 405 -3.84 28.89 19.86
C HIS A 405 -2.42 29.04 19.28
N ALA A 406 -1.57 29.91 19.84
CA ALA A 406 -0.21 30.10 19.32
C ALA A 406 0.59 28.78 19.28
N LEU A 407 1.39 28.54 18.22
CA LEU A 407 2.22 27.32 18.05
C LEU A 407 3.08 26.97 19.27
N GLU A 408 3.57 27.97 20.01
CA GLU A 408 4.32 27.74 21.25
C GLU A 408 3.47 27.18 22.40
N LYS A 409 2.15 27.44 22.39
CA LYS A 409 1.20 27.01 23.42
C LYS A 409 0.56 25.66 23.10
N GLU A 410 0.30 25.40 21.82
CA GLU A 410 -0.38 24.18 21.33
C GLU A 410 0.36 23.61 20.10
N PRO A 411 1.64 23.21 20.25
CA PRO A 411 2.42 22.69 19.14
C PRO A 411 1.77 21.47 18.48
N GLU A 412 1.09 20.63 19.25
CA GLU A 412 0.49 19.37 18.81
C GLU A 412 -0.68 19.50 17.82
N ARG A 413 -1.23 20.71 17.68
CA ARG A 413 -2.20 21.11 16.65
C ARG A 413 -1.55 21.29 15.29
N TYR A 414 -0.24 21.45 15.22
CA TYR A 414 0.45 21.68 13.96
C TYR A 414 1.19 20.43 13.48
N ALA A 415 1.27 20.31 12.16
CA ALA A 415 2.10 19.31 11.50
C ALA A 415 2.97 19.96 10.42
N VAL A 416 4.03 19.27 10.03
CA VAL A 416 4.91 19.68 8.93
C VAL A 416 4.80 18.67 7.80
N GLU A 417 4.52 19.15 6.59
CA GLU A 417 4.60 18.37 5.36
C GLU A 417 5.79 18.80 4.48
N ASN A 418 6.45 17.83 3.86
CA ASN A 418 7.48 18.09 2.85
C ASN A 418 6.90 18.08 1.44
N PHE A 419 6.42 19.24 1.00
CA PHE A 419 5.80 19.37 -0.31
C PHE A 419 6.80 19.35 -1.47
N SER A 420 8.10 19.53 -1.21
CA SER A 420 9.14 19.37 -2.25
C SER A 420 9.20 17.93 -2.75
N LYS A 421 8.92 16.98 -1.86
CA LYS A 421 8.96 15.54 -2.10
C LYS A 421 7.60 14.97 -2.44
N MET A 422 7.09 15.40 -3.59
CA MET A 422 5.89 14.88 -4.23
C MET A 422 6.19 14.60 -5.71
N PRO A 423 5.73 13.48 -6.29
CA PRO A 423 5.98 13.17 -7.69
C PRO A 423 4.83 13.69 -8.59
N GLU A 424 5.11 13.90 -9.86
CA GLU A 424 4.07 13.78 -10.89
C GLU A 424 3.65 12.30 -11.00
N LEU A 425 2.38 12.05 -11.30
CA LEU A 425 1.83 10.69 -11.35
C LEU A 425 1.19 10.41 -12.71
N TYR A 426 1.57 9.28 -13.30
CA TYR A 426 1.05 8.80 -14.56
C TYR A 426 0.61 7.35 -14.40
N ILE A 427 -0.68 7.06 -14.62
CA ILE A 427 -1.24 5.72 -14.58
C ILE A 427 -1.94 5.48 -15.91
N HIS A 428 -1.37 4.62 -16.75
CA HIS A 428 -1.99 4.32 -18.04
C HIS A 428 -2.00 2.85 -18.40
N ASN A 429 -3.07 2.47 -19.12
CA ASN A 429 -3.26 1.12 -19.65
C ASN A 429 -3.16 0.03 -18.56
N CYS A 430 -3.51 0.35 -17.32
CA CYS A 430 -3.48 -0.58 -16.20
C CYS A 430 -4.82 -1.29 -16.00
N ILE A 431 -4.75 -2.47 -15.39
CA ILE A 431 -5.90 -3.26 -14.96
C ILE A 431 -5.85 -3.38 -13.43
N CYS A 432 -6.93 -3.02 -12.74
CA CYS A 432 -6.98 -3.04 -11.29
C CYS A 432 -8.34 -3.50 -10.77
N GLY A 433 -8.37 -4.48 -9.86
CA GLY A 433 -9.64 -4.91 -9.25
C GLY A 433 -9.54 -6.22 -8.47
N ALA A 434 -10.70 -6.75 -8.08
CA ALA A 434 -10.80 -7.96 -7.26
C ALA A 434 -10.00 -7.92 -5.94
N ASN A 435 -9.68 -6.73 -5.44
CA ASN A 435 -8.90 -6.52 -4.22
C ASN A 435 -9.76 -5.83 -3.15
N ARG A 436 -9.32 -5.97 -1.90
CA ARG A 436 -9.77 -5.15 -0.77
C ARG A 436 -8.74 -4.02 -0.58
N PRO A 437 -9.10 -2.77 -0.26
CA PRO A 437 -10.38 -2.14 -0.49
C PRO A 437 -10.39 -1.26 -1.76
N ARG A 438 -9.43 -0.34 -1.93
CA ARG A 438 -9.41 0.63 -3.04
C ARG A 438 -8.47 0.22 -4.17
N GLY A 439 -8.58 0.88 -5.33
CA GLY A 439 -7.59 0.80 -6.39
C GLY A 439 -6.38 1.70 -6.09
N PHE A 440 -6.38 2.93 -6.58
CA PHE A 440 -5.29 3.88 -6.34
C PHE A 440 -5.71 4.98 -5.36
N LEU A 441 -4.76 5.41 -4.52
CA LEU A 441 -4.82 6.58 -3.65
C LEU A 441 -3.82 7.64 -4.14
N PRO A 442 -4.19 8.51 -5.09
CA PRO A 442 -3.32 9.56 -5.57
C PRO A 442 -3.34 10.76 -4.61
N ALA A 443 -2.24 10.98 -3.88
CA ALA A 443 -2.03 12.16 -3.05
C ALA A 443 -0.77 12.92 -3.51
N THR A 444 -0.97 13.80 -4.50
CA THR A 444 0.05 14.75 -4.94
C THR A 444 -0.58 16.01 -5.49
N TRP A 445 -0.02 17.15 -5.09
CA TRP A 445 -0.35 18.47 -5.60
C TRP A 445 0.21 18.73 -7.01
N LYS A 446 1.13 17.89 -7.49
CA LYS A 446 1.64 17.93 -8.86
C LYS A 446 0.65 17.27 -9.82
N LYS A 447 0.99 17.32 -11.11
CA LYS A 447 0.17 16.74 -12.17
C LYS A 447 -0.04 15.24 -11.94
N THR A 448 -1.30 14.83 -11.99
CA THR A 448 -1.74 13.43 -12.01
C THR A 448 -2.55 13.18 -13.27
N VAL A 449 -2.18 12.15 -14.05
CA VAL A 449 -2.92 11.70 -15.24
C VAL A 449 -3.24 10.22 -15.10
N ILE A 450 -4.53 9.91 -15.12
CA ILE A 450 -5.06 8.55 -14.99
C ILE A 450 -5.90 8.29 -16.23
N THR A 451 -5.38 7.50 -17.18
CA THR A 451 -6.03 7.32 -18.48
C THR A 451 -5.94 5.92 -19.06
N ASP A 452 -6.96 5.53 -19.83
CA ASP A 452 -7.01 4.23 -20.52
C ASP A 452 -6.91 3.01 -19.58
N ASN A 453 -7.33 3.14 -18.31
CA ASN A 453 -7.28 2.05 -17.32
C ASN A 453 -8.63 1.32 -17.20
N THR A 454 -8.61 0.08 -16.70
CA THR A 454 -9.82 -0.69 -16.33
C THR A 454 -9.83 -0.97 -14.83
N PHE A 455 -10.94 -0.61 -14.18
CA PHE A 455 -11.14 -0.74 -12.73
C PHE A 455 -12.35 -1.60 -12.37
N TYR A 456 -12.22 -2.52 -11.43
CA TYR A 456 -13.30 -3.39 -10.91
C TYR A 456 -13.08 -3.75 -9.43
N ASN A 457 -12.76 -2.72 -8.64
CA ASN A 457 -12.41 -2.84 -7.23
C ASN A 457 -13.65 -3.08 -6.34
N MET A 458 -13.42 -3.73 -5.19
CA MET A 458 -14.44 -3.92 -4.15
C MET A 458 -15.05 -2.59 -3.69
N ASN A 459 -14.21 -1.61 -3.43
CA ASN A 459 -14.60 -0.25 -3.05
C ASN A 459 -14.15 0.75 -4.14
N SER A 460 -13.72 1.95 -3.78
CA SER A 460 -13.30 2.97 -4.73
C SER A 460 -12.15 2.54 -5.62
N ALA A 461 -12.31 2.70 -6.93
CA ALA A 461 -11.22 2.52 -7.88
C ALA A 461 -10.16 3.61 -7.72
N LEU A 462 -10.60 4.84 -7.52
CA LEU A 462 -9.75 6.00 -7.23
C LEU A 462 -10.23 6.64 -5.94
N HIS A 463 -9.32 6.86 -4.99
CA HIS A 463 -9.63 7.50 -3.72
C HIS A 463 -8.64 8.63 -3.41
N PHE A 464 -9.07 9.86 -3.60
CA PHE A 464 -8.32 11.05 -3.17
C PHE A 464 -8.65 11.29 -1.70
N THR A 465 -7.65 11.09 -0.85
CA THR A 465 -7.76 11.17 0.61
C THR A 465 -6.52 11.86 1.20
N GLY A 466 -6.53 12.05 2.51
CA GLY A 466 -5.45 12.64 3.30
C GLY A 466 -5.99 13.02 4.67
N ASP A 467 -5.14 12.98 5.70
CA ASP A 467 -5.54 13.28 7.07
C ASP A 467 -4.35 13.64 7.96
N CYS A 468 -4.62 14.37 9.05
CA CYS A 468 -3.70 14.59 10.18
C CYS A 468 -4.25 13.99 11.49
N THR A 469 -5.02 12.91 11.39
CA THR A 469 -5.76 12.36 12.55
C THR A 469 -5.42 10.89 12.80
N ASP A 470 -5.46 10.06 11.75
CA ASP A 470 -5.36 8.61 11.84
C ASP A 470 -4.06 8.12 11.17
N TRP A 471 -3.90 8.38 9.87
CA TRP A 471 -2.77 7.90 9.06
C TRP A 471 -1.66 8.91 8.92
N PHE A 472 -1.96 10.21 9.02
CA PHE A 472 -0.98 11.29 8.84
C PHE A 472 -0.31 11.25 7.46
N GLU A 473 -1.11 10.98 6.43
CA GLU A 473 -0.67 10.97 5.02
C GLU A 473 -1.04 12.30 4.35
N SER A 474 -0.03 12.96 3.78
CA SER A 474 -0.11 14.27 3.13
C SER A 474 -0.07 14.17 1.62
N GLY A 475 -0.36 15.28 0.95
CA GLY A 475 -0.33 15.39 -0.51
C GLY A 475 -1.69 15.71 -1.10
N PRO A 476 -2.32 16.85 -0.75
CA PRO A 476 -3.58 17.23 -1.36
C PRO A 476 -3.49 17.21 -2.88
N ALA A 477 -4.42 16.51 -3.54
CA ALA A 477 -4.58 16.55 -4.99
C ALA A 477 -4.74 17.98 -5.51
N GLY A 478 -3.91 18.41 -6.47
CA GLY A 478 -3.86 19.80 -6.93
C GLY A 478 -4.01 20.04 -8.44
N ASN A 479 -3.85 18.99 -9.24
CA ASN A 479 -3.98 19.02 -10.71
C ASN A 479 -4.18 17.59 -11.24
N VAL A 480 -5.43 17.17 -11.37
CA VAL A 480 -5.79 15.78 -11.70
C VAL A 480 -6.61 15.71 -12.97
N ILE A 481 -6.25 14.78 -13.86
CA ILE A 481 -7.03 14.40 -15.03
C ILE A 481 -7.31 12.91 -14.98
N VAL A 482 -8.59 12.54 -14.87
CA VAL A 482 -9.10 11.18 -14.97
C VAL A 482 -9.89 11.09 -16.26
N SER A 483 -9.35 10.40 -17.28
CA SER A 483 -10.03 10.33 -18.58
C SER A 483 -9.90 9.01 -19.32
N LYS A 484 -10.93 8.61 -20.07
CA LYS A 484 -10.91 7.38 -20.89
C LYS A 484 -10.71 6.08 -20.11
N ASN A 485 -11.02 6.08 -18.81
CA ASN A 485 -10.99 4.87 -18.01
C ASN A 485 -12.32 4.12 -18.12
N ASN A 486 -12.29 2.81 -17.91
CA ASN A 486 -13.48 1.98 -17.75
C ASN A 486 -13.62 1.54 -16.28
N PHE A 487 -14.63 2.07 -15.60
CA PHE A 487 -15.04 1.63 -14.26
C PHE A 487 -16.10 0.53 -14.42
N LYS A 488 -15.64 -0.72 -14.41
CA LYS A 488 -16.45 -1.92 -14.66
C LYS A 488 -16.86 -2.58 -13.35
N ASN A 489 -18.07 -2.30 -12.87
CA ASN A 489 -18.55 -2.73 -11.56
C ASN A 489 -17.57 -2.41 -10.42
N ALA A 490 -16.88 -1.26 -10.48
CA ALA A 490 -16.13 -0.76 -9.33
C ALA A 490 -17.08 -0.38 -8.19
N ALA A 491 -16.61 -0.36 -6.94
CA ALA A 491 -17.40 0.00 -5.76
C ALA A 491 -18.64 -0.87 -5.52
N TYR A 492 -18.62 -2.12 -6.00
CA TYR A 492 -19.74 -3.04 -5.88
C TYR A 492 -20.03 -3.45 -4.43
N ALA A 493 -19.03 -3.45 -3.55
CA ALA A 493 -19.19 -3.75 -2.13
C ALA A 493 -19.35 -2.50 -1.23
N GLY A 494 -19.44 -1.30 -1.83
CA GLY A 494 -19.58 -0.02 -1.12
C GLY A 494 -18.68 1.08 -1.67
N GLY A 495 -18.86 2.30 -1.15
CA GLY A 495 -18.11 3.50 -1.61
C GLY A 495 -18.62 4.05 -2.94
N ALA A 496 -17.76 4.71 -3.71
CA ALA A 496 -18.04 5.21 -5.06
C ALA A 496 -16.89 4.83 -5.99
N ALA A 497 -17.10 4.67 -7.29
CA ALA A 497 -16.04 4.37 -8.26
C ALA A 497 -14.89 5.37 -8.14
N ILE A 498 -15.21 6.65 -7.98
CA ILE A 498 -14.26 7.71 -7.61
C ILE A 498 -14.72 8.36 -6.30
N SER A 499 -13.85 8.41 -5.31
CA SER A 499 -14.07 9.11 -4.04
C SER A 499 -13.05 10.23 -3.85
N VAL A 500 -13.52 11.43 -3.54
CA VAL A 500 -12.72 12.57 -3.07
C VAL A 500 -13.19 12.85 -1.65
N SER A 501 -12.45 12.37 -0.65
CA SER A 501 -12.93 12.37 0.74
C SER A 501 -11.78 12.33 1.75
N PRO A 502 -11.07 13.45 1.95
CA PRO A 502 -10.09 13.55 3.03
C PRO A 502 -10.81 13.49 4.39
N HIS A 503 -10.08 13.14 5.45
CA HIS A 503 -10.58 13.19 6.82
C HIS A 503 -10.08 14.48 7.49
N ILE A 504 -10.97 15.46 7.60
CA ILE A 504 -10.69 16.81 8.12
C ILE A 504 -11.73 17.14 9.19
N GLU A 505 -11.31 17.76 10.29
CA GLU A 505 -12.23 18.15 11.37
C GLU A 505 -13.12 19.33 10.94
N ASP A 506 -12.54 20.33 10.28
CA ASP A 506 -13.30 21.41 9.64
C ASP A 506 -13.90 20.94 8.31
N GLN A 507 -15.20 20.67 8.35
CA GLN A 507 -15.97 20.19 7.20
C GLN A 507 -16.11 21.23 6.08
N ASP A 508 -15.94 22.52 6.35
CA ASP A 508 -16.03 23.60 5.35
C ASP A 508 -14.69 23.90 4.65
N ALA A 509 -13.59 23.31 5.16
CA ALA A 509 -12.25 23.47 4.61
C ALA A 509 -12.14 22.93 3.19
N VAL A 510 -11.22 23.47 2.40
CA VAL A 510 -10.91 22.93 1.07
C VAL A 510 -9.50 22.37 1.08
N TYR A 511 -9.38 21.10 0.76
CA TYR A 511 -8.13 20.36 0.75
C TYR A 511 -7.69 20.01 -0.67
N HIS A 512 -8.58 19.44 -1.48
CA HIS A 512 -8.28 19.07 -2.86
C HIS A 512 -8.65 20.18 -3.84
N ARG A 513 -7.93 20.28 -4.97
CA ARG A 513 -8.20 21.26 -6.02
C ARG A 513 -7.99 20.71 -7.42
N ASN A 514 -8.75 21.25 -8.37
CA ASN A 514 -8.55 21.10 -9.82
C ASN A 514 -8.55 19.63 -10.27
N ILE A 515 -9.71 18.98 -10.11
CA ILE A 515 -9.93 17.59 -10.52
C ILE A 515 -10.87 17.56 -11.72
N ILE A 516 -10.40 17.01 -12.84
CA ILE A 516 -11.20 16.83 -14.07
C ILE A 516 -11.44 15.35 -14.28
N ILE A 517 -12.71 14.96 -14.37
CA ILE A 517 -13.17 13.59 -14.63
C ILE A 517 -14.00 13.62 -15.92
N GLU A 518 -13.40 13.23 -17.04
CA GLU A 518 -14.04 13.34 -18.35
C GLU A 518 -13.83 12.16 -19.29
N ASP A 519 -14.78 11.91 -20.18
CA ASP A 519 -14.70 10.87 -21.21
C ASP A 519 -14.46 9.45 -20.63
N ASN A 520 -14.88 9.16 -19.39
CA ASN A 520 -14.80 7.83 -18.79
C ASN A 520 -16.07 7.02 -19.06
N THR A 521 -15.93 5.69 -19.06
CA THR A 521 -17.08 4.77 -19.08
C THR A 521 -17.32 4.21 -17.68
N PHE A 522 -18.53 4.37 -17.17
CA PHE A 522 -19.02 3.74 -15.95
C PHE A 522 -19.95 2.60 -16.34
N GLU A 523 -19.39 1.39 -16.44
CA GLU A 523 -20.11 0.15 -16.76
C GLU A 523 -20.46 -0.57 -15.44
N MET A 524 -21.57 -0.19 -14.80
CA MET A 524 -21.86 -0.53 -13.39
C MET A 524 -23.28 -1.07 -13.19
N HIS A 525 -23.46 -1.95 -12.21
CA HIS A 525 -24.79 -2.44 -11.79
C HIS A 525 -25.61 -1.33 -11.13
N GLU A 526 -25.01 -0.63 -10.16
CA GLU A 526 -25.67 0.44 -9.41
C GLU A 526 -24.95 1.76 -9.63
N GLU A 527 -25.72 2.85 -9.63
CA GLU A 527 -25.24 4.21 -9.85
C GLU A 527 -24.40 4.67 -8.64
N ARG A 528 -23.08 4.40 -8.66
CA ARG A 528 -22.14 4.75 -7.60
C ARG A 528 -20.89 5.39 -8.20
N PHE A 529 -21.06 6.48 -8.95
CA PHE A 529 -20.02 7.04 -9.81
C PHE A 529 -19.04 7.93 -9.05
N LEU A 530 -19.54 8.90 -8.28
CA LEU A 530 -18.72 9.93 -7.65
C LEU A 530 -19.23 10.28 -6.25
N TYR A 531 -18.33 10.22 -5.27
CA TYR A 531 -18.46 10.94 -4.01
C TYR A 531 -17.40 12.04 -3.94
N ALA A 532 -17.76 13.26 -3.56
CA ALA A 532 -16.80 14.35 -3.39
C ALA A 532 -17.10 15.24 -2.18
N ALA A 533 -16.07 15.54 -1.39
CA ALA A 533 -16.07 16.48 -0.28
C ALA A 533 -14.73 17.25 -0.22
N ASN A 534 -14.72 18.44 0.38
CA ASN A 534 -13.54 19.27 0.63
C ASN A 534 -12.68 19.54 -0.63
N VAL A 535 -13.34 19.81 -1.75
CA VAL A 535 -12.70 20.02 -3.06
C VAL A 535 -13.15 21.30 -3.73
N GLU A 536 -12.22 22.01 -4.36
CA GLU A 536 -12.52 23.16 -5.22
C GLU A 536 -12.16 22.91 -6.69
N ASN A 537 -13.00 23.38 -7.61
CA ASN A 537 -12.82 23.23 -9.06
C ASN A 537 -12.81 21.75 -9.48
N LEU A 538 -13.90 21.03 -9.19
CA LEU A 538 -14.14 19.68 -9.70
C LEU A 538 -15.06 19.74 -10.92
N ILE A 539 -14.66 19.11 -12.02
CA ILE A 539 -15.44 18.99 -13.25
C ILE A 539 -15.70 17.50 -13.53
N PHE A 540 -16.96 17.14 -13.70
CA PHE A 540 -17.41 15.80 -14.08
C PHE A 540 -18.30 15.91 -15.33
N ARG A 541 -17.77 15.50 -16.49
CA ARG A 541 -18.43 15.75 -17.78
C ARG A 541 -18.16 14.68 -18.83
N LYS A 542 -19.03 14.56 -19.84
CA LYS A 542 -18.86 13.68 -21.01
C LYS A 542 -18.59 12.22 -20.65
N ASN A 543 -19.02 11.78 -19.48
CA ASN A 543 -18.88 10.40 -19.08
C ASN A 543 -20.02 9.56 -19.70
N HIS A 544 -19.76 8.28 -19.93
CA HIS A 544 -20.70 7.34 -20.52
C HIS A 544 -21.15 6.33 -19.47
N PHE A 545 -22.46 6.17 -19.29
CA PHE A 545 -23.03 5.29 -18.28
C PHE A 545 -23.68 4.07 -18.96
N LEU A 546 -23.26 2.88 -18.55
CA LEU A 546 -23.74 1.61 -19.08
C LEU A 546 -24.15 0.72 -17.90
N GLU A 547 -25.35 0.15 -17.97
CA GLU A 547 -25.81 -0.81 -16.96
C GLU A 547 -25.05 -2.13 -17.10
N ASN A 548 -24.59 -2.68 -15.97
CA ASN A 548 -23.96 -3.99 -15.93
C ASN A 548 -24.34 -4.78 -14.66
N PRO A 549 -25.42 -5.59 -14.71
CA PRO A 549 -25.91 -6.33 -13.56
C PRO A 549 -25.15 -7.65 -13.29
N THR A 550 -23.93 -7.82 -13.83
CA THR A 550 -23.19 -9.10 -13.72
C THR A 550 -22.60 -9.37 -12.33
N LEU A 551 -22.44 -8.35 -11.49
CA LEU A 551 -22.02 -8.49 -10.09
C LEU A 551 -23.08 -7.92 -9.16
N PRO A 552 -23.29 -8.50 -7.96
CA PRO A 552 -24.11 -7.85 -6.95
C PRO A 552 -23.51 -6.51 -6.55
N ALA A 553 -24.36 -5.53 -6.24
CA ALA A 553 -23.91 -4.22 -5.79
C ALA A 553 -24.76 -3.70 -4.61
N HIS A 554 -24.16 -2.84 -3.78
CA HIS A 554 -24.94 -1.99 -2.86
C HIS A 554 -25.72 -0.95 -3.66
N GLY A 555 -26.90 -0.57 -3.17
CA GLY A 555 -27.80 0.33 -3.90
C GLY A 555 -27.18 1.69 -4.22
N LYS A 556 -27.76 2.42 -5.17
CA LYS A 556 -27.27 3.72 -5.64
C LYS A 556 -26.78 4.72 -4.58
N LEU A 557 -25.81 5.53 -4.98
CA LEU A 557 -25.22 6.62 -4.20
C LEU A 557 -25.86 7.96 -4.58
N GLY A 558 -26.29 8.74 -3.58
CA GLY A 558 -26.74 10.11 -3.79
C GLY A 558 -27.89 10.26 -4.80
N THR A 559 -27.82 11.32 -5.62
CA THR A 559 -28.76 11.59 -6.71
C THR A 559 -28.06 11.28 -8.02
N ASP A 560 -28.66 10.42 -8.85
CA ASP A 560 -28.13 10.00 -10.16
C ASP A 560 -26.67 9.50 -10.08
N GLY A 561 -26.33 8.77 -9.02
CA GLY A 561 -25.00 8.20 -8.80
C GLY A 561 -23.90 9.17 -8.36
N VAL A 562 -24.25 10.41 -8.07
CA VAL A 562 -23.33 11.45 -7.58
C VAL A 562 -23.78 11.95 -6.20
N GLN A 563 -22.82 12.08 -5.28
CA GLN A 563 -23.02 12.68 -3.97
C GLN A 563 -21.94 13.71 -3.67
N LEU A 564 -22.38 14.94 -3.37
CA LEU A 564 -21.52 16.02 -2.89
C LEU A 564 -21.70 16.17 -1.38
N GLY A 565 -20.58 16.14 -0.65
CA GLY A 565 -20.48 16.47 0.76
C GLY A 565 -20.10 17.94 0.98
N GLU A 566 -19.70 18.24 2.21
CA GLU A 566 -19.30 19.58 2.65
C GLU A 566 -17.97 20.02 2.04
N GLY A 567 -17.63 21.31 2.18
CA GLY A 567 -16.35 21.85 1.70
C GLY A 567 -16.19 21.88 0.17
N CYS A 568 -17.25 21.60 -0.62
CA CYS A 568 -17.21 21.62 -2.07
C CYS A 568 -17.42 23.04 -2.65
N ARG A 569 -16.54 23.49 -3.56
CA ARG A 569 -16.62 24.82 -4.20
C ARG A 569 -16.38 24.72 -5.72
N ASN A 570 -17.09 25.52 -6.51
CA ASN A 570 -16.96 25.56 -7.97
C ASN A 570 -17.04 24.16 -8.63
N ILE A 571 -18.15 23.45 -8.39
CA ILE A 571 -18.37 22.09 -8.91
C ILE A 571 -19.24 22.16 -10.17
N GLU A 572 -18.78 21.49 -11.24
CA GLU A 572 -19.52 21.34 -12.49
C GLU A 572 -19.79 19.84 -12.73
N ILE A 573 -21.06 19.43 -12.67
CA ILE A 573 -21.51 18.06 -12.96
C ILE A 573 -22.46 18.11 -14.15
N GLU A 574 -22.11 17.48 -15.26
CA GLU A 574 -23.06 17.25 -16.36
C GLU A 574 -24.10 16.18 -15.96
N PRO A 575 -25.33 16.24 -16.50
CA PRO A 575 -26.34 15.21 -16.24
C PRO A 575 -25.85 13.80 -16.58
N VAL A 576 -26.17 12.86 -15.69
CA VAL A 576 -25.83 11.43 -15.78
C VAL A 576 -26.83 10.68 -16.64
#